data_AF-A0A5S4GEL5-F1
#
_entry.id   AF-A0A5S4GEL5-F1
#
_cell.length_a   1.000
_cell.length_b   1.000
_cell.length_c   1.000
_cell.angle_alpha   90.00
_cell.angle_beta   90.00
_cell.angle_gamma   90.00
#
_symmetry.space_group_name_H-M   'P 1'
#
loop_
_entity.id
_entity.type
_entity.pdbx_description
1 polymer ?
#
loop_
_entity_poly.entity_id
_entity_poly.type
_entity_poly.pdbx_seq_one_letter_code
_entity_poly.pdbx_strand_id
1 'polypeptide(L)'
;MDSRTPFEGPFDSDEAADAVADLEAEDDVAAAMTQELTAFLQHNRDYVEEGAGESALAICCLVAARISGIAPDEAAHHWLDRNPFTVDGELRDLAVAAFALATRPRENFLAECYGPGPWEVFTAYLEPYRLALHGEPQELPEPFVPDHTDPRRAWLQVCWSTDRGSLPHDCAYQRRSDQLVQAVNDSRLWRAWWQSSGLQEAMLFGHLGPGSYTEQTSRGRTTAEAWFGFEHTHDLGAATPGQVVADLRTGLSRLADHLRLDPLPGFGESTP
;
A
#
# COMPACT_ATOMS: atom_id res chain seq x y z
N MET A 1 7.28 -3.06 -29.36
CA MET A 1 7.97 -3.13 -28.06
C MET A 1 8.58 -1.77 -27.82
N ASP A 2 7.89 -0.92 -27.06
CA ASP A 2 8.47 -0.15 -25.94
C ASP A 2 7.37 0.75 -25.40
N SER A 3 6.68 0.26 -24.38
CA SER A 3 5.73 1.02 -23.56
C SER A 3 6.02 0.80 -22.09
N ARG A 4 7.29 0.53 -21.74
CA ARG A 4 7.72 0.49 -20.34
C ARG A 4 7.57 1.92 -19.81
N THR A 5 6.66 2.08 -18.87
CA THR A 5 6.40 3.29 -18.11
C THR A 5 7.75 3.81 -17.59
N PRO A 6 8.06 5.12 -17.68
CA PRO A 6 9.43 5.60 -17.51
C PRO A 6 9.91 5.63 -16.05
N PHE A 7 9.17 4.99 -15.13
CA PHE A 7 9.53 4.90 -13.73
C PHE A 7 8.80 3.74 -13.05
N GLU A 8 9.55 2.73 -12.64
CA GLU A 8 9.08 1.67 -11.73
C GLU A 8 9.72 2.03 -10.37
N GLY A 9 8.89 2.27 -9.35
CA GLY A 9 9.35 2.44 -7.97
C GLY A 9 9.97 1.15 -7.42
N PRO A 10 10.57 1.19 -6.22
CA PRO A 10 11.25 0.04 -5.62
C PRO A 10 10.35 -1.16 -5.31
N PHE A 11 9.03 -1.03 -5.52
CA PHE A 11 8.02 -2.07 -5.29
C PHE A 11 7.23 -2.43 -6.55
N ASP A 12 7.54 -1.82 -7.70
CA ASP A 12 6.72 -1.95 -8.92
C ASP A 12 7.14 -3.12 -9.83
N SER A 13 8.35 -3.66 -9.67
CA SER A 13 8.82 -4.85 -10.42
C SER A 13 8.26 -6.13 -9.82
N ASP A 14 7.99 -7.13 -10.67
CA ASP A 14 7.46 -8.44 -10.25
C ASP A 14 8.36 -9.10 -9.19
N GLU A 15 9.69 -9.04 -9.35
CA GLU A 15 10.65 -9.63 -8.41
C GLU A 15 10.69 -8.91 -7.05
N ALA A 16 10.38 -7.62 -7.02
CA ALA A 16 10.21 -6.87 -5.77
C ALA A 16 8.92 -7.27 -5.07
N ALA A 17 7.82 -7.38 -5.83
CA ALA A 17 6.52 -7.78 -5.30
C ALA A 17 6.56 -9.21 -4.73
N ASP A 18 7.18 -10.15 -5.44
CA ASP A 18 7.35 -11.54 -5.00
C ASP A 18 8.17 -11.61 -3.70
N ALA A 19 9.32 -10.93 -3.64
CA ALA A 19 10.14 -10.91 -2.42
C ALA A 19 9.40 -10.31 -1.21
N VAL A 20 8.61 -9.25 -1.43
CA VAL A 20 7.80 -8.63 -0.37
C VAL A 20 6.66 -9.55 0.07
N ALA A 21 6.04 -10.28 -0.85
CA ALA A 21 4.97 -11.25 -0.55
C ALA A 21 5.51 -12.47 0.21
N ASP A 22 6.69 -12.97 -0.16
CA ASP A 22 7.34 -14.07 0.55
C ASP A 22 7.64 -13.68 2.02
N LEU A 23 8.06 -12.44 2.27
CA LEU A 23 8.26 -11.94 3.63
C LEU A 23 6.95 -11.85 4.45
N GLU A 24 5.79 -11.58 3.83
CA GLU A 24 4.50 -11.56 4.55
C GLU A 24 4.10 -12.95 5.07
N ALA A 25 4.62 -14.02 4.46
CA ALA A 25 4.33 -15.39 4.87
C ALA A 25 5.17 -15.85 6.07
N GLU A 26 6.18 -15.09 6.47
CA GLU A 26 7.14 -15.46 7.50
C GLU A 26 6.70 -15.02 8.91
N ASP A 27 6.88 -15.91 9.90
CA ASP A 27 6.58 -15.60 11.31
C ASP A 27 7.58 -14.59 11.90
N ASP A 28 8.84 -14.63 11.46
CA ASP A 28 9.92 -13.72 11.87
C ASP A 28 10.47 -12.95 10.65
N VAL A 29 9.74 -11.91 10.29
CA VAL A 29 10.04 -11.01 9.18
C VAL A 29 11.46 -10.44 9.25
N ALA A 30 11.96 -10.07 10.43
CA ALA A 30 13.30 -9.49 10.58
C ALA A 30 14.40 -10.51 10.29
N ALA A 31 14.22 -11.75 10.79
CA ALA A 31 15.14 -12.84 10.50
C ALA A 31 15.13 -13.21 9.01
N ALA A 32 13.95 -13.24 8.37
CA ALA A 32 13.83 -13.49 6.94
C ALA A 32 14.53 -12.40 6.10
N MET A 33 14.28 -11.11 6.38
CA MET A 33 14.99 -10.00 5.74
C MET A 33 16.52 -10.11 5.90
N THR A 34 16.99 -10.50 7.09
CA THR A 34 18.42 -10.70 7.37
C THR A 34 19.03 -11.79 6.48
N GLN A 35 18.31 -12.90 6.32
CA GLN A 35 18.74 -14.02 5.46
C GLN A 35 18.81 -13.60 4.00
N GLU A 36 17.77 -12.93 3.48
CA GLU A 36 17.71 -12.47 2.09
C GLU A 36 18.83 -11.47 1.77
N LEU A 37 19.02 -10.45 2.60
CA LEU A 37 20.09 -9.47 2.38
C LEU A 37 21.49 -10.09 2.50
N THR A 38 21.66 -11.06 3.40
CA THR A 38 22.90 -11.83 3.51
C THR A 38 23.17 -12.64 2.25
N ALA A 39 22.16 -13.36 1.74
CA ALA A 39 22.27 -14.15 0.52
C ALA A 39 22.57 -13.24 -0.68
N PHE A 40 21.89 -12.11 -0.80
CA PHE A 40 22.15 -11.11 -1.83
C PHE A 40 23.62 -10.66 -1.85
N LEU A 41 24.15 -10.24 -0.69
CA LEU A 41 25.52 -9.77 -0.54
C LEU A 41 26.59 -10.86 -0.76
N GLN A 42 26.24 -12.13 -0.58
CA GLN A 42 27.14 -13.25 -0.82
C GLN A 42 27.26 -13.59 -2.31
N HIS A 43 26.14 -13.53 -3.04
CA HIS A 43 26.07 -14.02 -4.42
C HIS A 43 26.28 -12.92 -5.48
N ASN A 44 26.08 -11.64 -5.15
CA ASN A 44 26.06 -10.55 -6.13
C ASN A 44 27.23 -9.57 -6.01
N ARG A 45 28.36 -10.00 -5.44
CA ARG A 45 29.49 -9.09 -5.16
C ARG A 45 30.14 -8.52 -6.42
N ASP A 46 30.22 -9.33 -7.46
CA ASP A 46 30.92 -9.02 -8.71
C ASP A 46 29.97 -8.48 -9.78
N TYR A 47 28.70 -8.86 -9.72
CA TYR A 47 27.63 -8.39 -10.60
C TYR A 47 26.28 -8.63 -9.93
N VAL A 48 25.39 -7.65 -9.99
CA VAL A 48 23.99 -7.79 -9.54
C VAL A 48 23.13 -8.26 -10.72
N GLU A 49 22.68 -9.50 -10.64
CA GLU A 49 21.84 -10.15 -11.66
C GLU A 49 20.41 -9.59 -11.70
N GLU A 50 19.71 -9.85 -12.81
CA GLU A 50 18.28 -9.52 -13.00
C GLU A 50 17.42 -10.02 -11.83
N GLY A 51 16.53 -9.17 -11.32
CA GLY A 51 15.62 -9.47 -10.22
C GLY A 51 16.26 -9.36 -8.83
N ALA A 52 17.53 -9.75 -8.68
CA ALA A 52 18.19 -9.77 -7.37
C ALA A 52 18.36 -8.36 -6.78
N GLY A 53 18.65 -7.37 -7.63
CA GLY A 53 18.78 -5.98 -7.21
C GLY A 53 17.43 -5.38 -6.78
N GLU A 54 16.39 -5.67 -7.54
CA GLU A 54 15.01 -5.25 -7.33
C GLU A 54 14.48 -5.75 -5.98
N SER A 55 14.56 -7.07 -5.75
CA SER A 55 14.15 -7.70 -4.49
C SER A 55 14.92 -7.12 -3.30
N ALA A 56 16.25 -7.02 -3.40
CA ALA A 56 17.06 -6.47 -2.31
C ALA A 56 16.74 -5.00 -2.02
N LEU A 57 16.49 -4.18 -3.05
CA LEU A 57 16.12 -2.77 -2.89
C LEU A 57 14.76 -2.62 -2.21
N ALA A 58 13.77 -3.42 -2.57
CA ALA A 58 12.46 -3.42 -1.92
C ALA A 58 12.59 -3.66 -0.41
N ILE A 59 13.37 -4.69 -0.02
CA ILE A 59 13.65 -5.02 1.38
C ILE A 59 14.38 -3.86 2.08
N CYS A 60 15.42 -3.31 1.45
CA CYS A 60 16.16 -2.17 2.01
C CYS A 60 15.26 -0.95 2.22
N CYS A 61 14.33 -0.68 1.31
CA CYS A 61 13.37 0.42 1.41
C CYS A 61 12.38 0.22 2.57
N LEU A 62 11.92 -1.02 2.81
CA LEU A 62 11.09 -1.35 3.98
C LEU A 62 11.85 -1.16 5.30
N VAL A 63 13.11 -1.61 5.37
CA VAL A 63 13.97 -1.40 6.54
C VAL A 63 14.18 0.11 6.78
N ALA A 64 14.50 0.86 5.74
CA ALA A 64 14.69 2.30 5.80
C ALA A 64 13.43 3.04 6.30
N ALA A 65 12.27 2.71 5.72
CA ALA A 65 11.00 3.30 6.10
C ALA A 65 10.58 2.93 7.53
N ARG A 66 10.92 1.73 8.01
CA ARG A 66 10.73 1.36 9.42
C ARG A 66 11.61 2.19 10.36
N ILE A 67 12.86 2.47 9.98
CA ILE A 67 13.79 3.29 10.77
C ILE A 67 13.29 4.73 10.88
N SER A 68 12.90 5.36 9.78
CA SER A 68 12.49 6.77 9.78
C SER A 68 11.04 7.00 10.19
N GLY A 69 10.19 5.97 10.11
CA GLY A 69 8.75 6.11 10.21
C GLY A 69 8.12 6.79 8.99
N ILE A 70 8.88 6.96 7.90
CA ILE A 70 8.46 7.61 6.66
C ILE A 70 8.69 6.64 5.52
N ALA A 71 7.62 6.26 4.81
CA ALA A 71 7.68 5.55 3.55
C ALA A 71 7.16 6.47 2.43
N PRO A 72 8.03 6.96 1.53
CA PRO A 72 7.59 7.69 0.34
C PRO A 72 6.52 6.94 -0.46
N ASP A 73 6.64 5.62 -0.56
CA ASP A 73 5.67 4.73 -1.19
C ASP A 73 4.51 4.36 -0.26
N GLU A 74 3.29 4.50 -0.77
CA GLU A 74 2.08 4.12 -0.03
C GLU A 74 2.01 2.60 0.18
N ALA A 75 2.43 1.80 -0.81
CA ALA A 75 2.51 0.35 -0.71
C ALA A 75 3.42 -0.10 0.45
N ALA A 76 4.56 0.57 0.64
CA ALA A 76 5.46 0.33 1.74
C ALA A 76 4.79 0.63 3.09
N HIS A 77 4.05 1.74 3.21
CA HIS A 77 3.33 2.03 4.45
C HIS A 77 2.28 0.96 4.80
N HIS A 78 1.48 0.54 3.82
CA HIS A 78 0.49 -0.53 4.05
C HIS A 78 1.15 -1.84 4.44
N TRP A 79 2.28 -2.19 3.83
CA TRP A 79 3.04 -3.37 4.22
C TRP A 79 3.59 -3.25 5.65
N LEU A 80 4.16 -2.10 6.01
CA LEU A 80 4.75 -1.85 7.35
C LEU A 80 3.71 -1.85 8.48
N ASP A 81 2.48 -1.41 8.22
CA ASP A 81 1.41 -1.44 9.23
C ASP A 81 0.98 -2.89 9.53
N ARG A 82 0.98 -3.75 8.50
CA ARG A 82 0.55 -5.16 8.59
C ARG A 82 1.62 -6.08 9.17
N ASN A 83 2.89 -5.76 8.92
CA ASN A 83 4.02 -6.61 9.27
C ASN A 83 4.92 -5.92 10.30
N PRO A 84 4.61 -5.97 11.60
CA PRO A 84 5.44 -5.34 12.62
C PRO A 84 6.76 -6.10 12.77
N PHE A 85 7.88 -5.38 12.67
CA PHE A 85 9.21 -5.92 12.94
C PHE A 85 10.11 -4.84 13.55
N THR A 86 11.19 -5.26 14.21
CA THR A 86 12.19 -4.36 14.80
C THR A 86 13.46 -4.40 13.96
N VAL A 87 14.01 -3.22 13.64
CA VAL A 87 15.31 -3.12 12.98
C VAL A 87 16.40 -3.03 14.04
N ASP A 88 17.21 -4.07 14.15
CA ASP A 88 18.42 -4.05 14.97
C ASP A 88 19.63 -3.53 14.18
N GLY A 89 20.80 -3.51 14.83
CA GLY A 89 22.03 -3.02 14.21
C GLY A 89 22.51 -3.89 13.03
N GLU A 90 22.33 -5.21 13.12
CA GLU A 90 22.77 -6.15 12.09
C GLU A 90 21.94 -6.02 10.82
N LEU A 91 20.60 -6.03 10.95
CA LEU A 91 19.70 -5.85 9.82
C LEU A 91 19.91 -4.48 9.15
N ARG A 92 20.16 -3.43 9.94
CA ARG A 92 20.48 -2.11 9.40
C ARG A 92 21.79 -2.11 8.60
N ASP A 93 22.85 -2.70 9.14
CA ASP A 93 24.16 -2.74 8.49
C ASP A 93 24.11 -3.56 7.18
N LEU A 94 23.36 -4.67 7.18
CA LEU A 94 23.09 -5.46 5.98
C LEU A 94 22.31 -4.65 4.93
N ALA A 95 21.26 -3.94 5.34
CA ALA A 95 20.47 -3.10 4.42
C ALA A 95 21.32 -1.97 3.82
N VAL A 96 22.18 -1.32 4.62
CA VAL A 96 23.14 -0.31 4.10
C VAL A 96 24.05 -0.92 3.04
N ALA A 97 24.65 -2.07 3.32
CA ALA A 97 25.58 -2.72 2.40
C ALA A 97 24.88 -3.19 1.12
N ALA A 98 23.70 -3.78 1.25
CA ALA A 98 22.90 -4.30 0.13
C ALA A 98 22.40 -3.15 -0.75
N PHE A 99 21.85 -2.09 -0.16
CA PHE A 99 21.43 -0.89 -0.89
C PHE A 99 22.60 -0.29 -1.67
N ALA A 100 23.78 -0.15 -1.06
CA ALA A 100 24.96 0.37 -1.72
C ALA A 100 25.48 -0.53 -2.86
N LEU A 101 25.25 -1.85 -2.80
CA LEU A 101 25.59 -2.79 -3.88
C LEU A 101 24.54 -2.74 -5.01
N ALA A 102 23.26 -2.75 -4.66
CA ALA A 102 22.14 -2.75 -5.60
C ALA A 102 21.97 -1.42 -6.35
N THR A 103 22.55 -0.32 -5.83
CA THR A 103 22.56 1.01 -6.49
C THR A 103 23.89 1.35 -7.16
N ARG A 104 24.78 0.37 -7.39
CA ARG A 104 26.01 0.64 -8.15
C ARG A 104 25.69 0.89 -9.63
N PRO A 105 26.22 1.98 -10.23
CA PRO A 105 25.96 2.29 -11.64
C PRO A 105 26.72 1.39 -12.64
N ARG A 106 27.58 0.50 -12.13
CA ARG A 106 28.34 -0.49 -12.91
C ARG A 106 28.16 -1.83 -12.22
N GLU A 107 28.30 -2.91 -12.98
CA GLU A 107 28.19 -4.29 -12.45
C GLU A 107 26.78 -4.56 -11.90
N ASN A 108 25.77 -4.07 -12.60
CA ASN A 108 24.39 -4.09 -12.13
C ASN A 108 23.41 -4.10 -13.31
N PHE A 109 22.61 -5.16 -13.38
CA PHE A 109 21.64 -5.37 -14.47
C PHE A 109 20.60 -4.25 -14.57
N LEU A 110 20.04 -3.80 -13.44
CA LEU A 110 19.09 -2.67 -13.40
C LEU A 110 19.69 -1.41 -14.03
N ALA A 111 20.92 -1.06 -13.64
CA ALA A 111 21.60 0.12 -14.18
C ALA A 111 21.84 0.02 -15.69
N GLU A 112 22.14 -1.19 -16.20
CA GLU A 112 22.28 -1.47 -17.63
C GLU A 112 20.95 -1.33 -18.37
N CYS A 113 19.85 -1.80 -17.77
CA CYS A 113 18.51 -1.72 -18.33
C CYS A 113 17.97 -0.29 -18.41
N TYR A 114 18.14 0.52 -17.36
CA TYR A 114 17.72 1.92 -17.35
C TYR A 114 18.57 2.81 -18.26
N GLY A 115 19.87 2.53 -18.33
CA GLY A 115 20.82 3.40 -19.01
C GLY A 115 21.03 4.76 -18.32
N PRO A 116 21.88 5.63 -18.90
CA PRO A 116 22.21 6.93 -18.31
C PRO A 116 21.04 7.90 -18.38
N GLY A 117 20.76 8.61 -17.28
CA GLY A 117 19.60 9.51 -17.14
C GLY A 117 18.48 8.88 -16.32
N PRO A 118 17.74 7.88 -16.83
CA PRO A 118 16.70 7.20 -16.05
C PRO A 118 17.24 6.57 -14.75
N TRP A 119 18.45 6.03 -14.77
CA TRP A 119 19.13 5.54 -13.57
C TRP A 119 19.37 6.64 -12.52
N GLU A 120 19.71 7.85 -12.95
CA GLU A 120 19.92 8.99 -12.04
C GLU A 120 18.60 9.43 -11.40
N VAL A 121 17.51 9.39 -12.17
CA VAL A 121 16.16 9.69 -11.65
C VAL A 121 15.72 8.61 -10.65
N PHE A 122 15.93 7.33 -10.97
CA PHE A 122 15.64 6.20 -10.09
C PHE A 122 16.42 6.29 -8.77
N THR A 123 17.74 6.46 -8.84
CA THR A 123 18.56 6.58 -7.62
C THR A 123 18.24 7.85 -6.82
N ALA A 124 17.87 8.96 -7.47
CA ALA A 124 17.39 10.15 -6.78
C ALA A 124 16.06 9.92 -6.05
N TYR A 125 15.15 9.11 -6.62
CA TYR A 125 13.92 8.70 -5.95
C TYR A 125 14.17 7.83 -4.72
N LEU A 126 15.21 6.98 -4.75
CA LEU A 126 15.59 6.15 -3.61
C LEU A 126 16.37 6.89 -2.51
N GLU A 127 16.79 8.12 -2.77
CA GLU A 127 17.63 8.91 -1.86
C GLU A 127 17.05 9.06 -0.44
N PRO A 128 15.73 9.29 -0.24
CA PRO A 128 15.16 9.31 1.10
C PRO A 128 15.47 8.01 1.86
N TYR A 129 15.27 6.85 1.24
CA TYR A 129 15.56 5.56 1.89
C TYR A 129 17.05 5.43 2.25
N ARG A 130 17.96 5.85 1.36
CA ARG A 130 19.41 5.90 1.64
C ARG A 130 19.71 6.75 2.88
N LEU A 131 19.14 7.95 2.96
CA LEU A 131 19.31 8.85 4.11
C LEU A 131 18.85 8.19 5.42
N ALA A 132 17.69 7.53 5.42
CA ALA A 132 17.20 6.81 6.60
C ALA A 132 18.13 5.70 7.07
N LEU A 133 18.66 4.89 6.15
CA LEU A 133 19.61 3.83 6.49
C LEU A 133 20.86 4.39 7.18
N HIS A 134 21.29 5.60 6.82
CA HIS A 134 22.40 6.30 7.46
C HIS A 134 22.01 7.15 8.69
N GLY A 135 20.72 7.19 9.05
CA GLY A 135 20.21 7.97 10.18
C GLY A 135 20.23 9.48 9.93
N GLU A 136 20.27 9.87 8.65
CA GLU A 136 20.19 11.25 8.22
C GLU A 136 18.73 11.72 8.24
N PRO A 137 18.46 13.00 8.55
CA PRO A 137 17.11 13.55 8.50
C PRO A 137 16.50 13.44 7.11
N GLN A 138 15.23 13.06 7.03
CA GLN A 138 14.45 13.06 5.79
C GLN A 138 13.51 14.26 5.75
N GLU A 139 13.29 14.81 4.56
CA GLU A 139 12.15 15.68 4.32
C GLU A 139 10.89 14.81 4.17
N LEU A 140 9.77 15.27 4.74
CA LEU A 140 8.49 14.60 4.56
C LEU A 140 8.11 14.70 3.08
N PRO A 141 7.74 13.59 2.42
CA PRO A 141 7.34 13.65 1.02
C PRO A 141 6.10 14.54 0.88
N GLU A 142 5.90 15.14 -0.29
CA GLU A 142 4.65 15.86 -0.56
C GLU A 142 3.45 14.90 -0.37
N PRO A 143 2.30 15.41 0.10
CA PRO A 143 1.10 14.60 0.23
C PRO A 143 0.69 14.00 -1.13
N PHE A 144 0.31 12.72 -1.17
CA PHE A 144 -0.14 12.06 -2.40
C PHE A 144 -1.43 12.72 -2.92
N VAL A 145 -1.48 13.03 -4.21
CA VAL A 145 -2.68 13.55 -4.86
C VAL A 145 -3.12 12.54 -5.92
N PRO A 146 -4.28 11.87 -5.75
CA PRO A 146 -4.77 10.91 -6.74
C PRO A 146 -4.95 11.57 -8.11
N ASP A 147 -4.42 10.93 -9.16
CA ASP A 147 -4.66 11.35 -10.54
C ASP A 147 -5.96 10.73 -11.07
N HIS A 148 -7.04 11.52 -11.01
CA HIS A 148 -8.35 11.14 -11.54
C HIS A 148 -8.45 11.25 -13.08
N THR A 149 -7.38 11.63 -13.77
CA THR A 149 -7.38 11.85 -15.22
C THR A 149 -6.93 10.63 -16.02
N ASP A 150 -6.37 9.59 -15.39
CA ASP A 150 -5.96 8.35 -16.07
C ASP A 150 -7.10 7.31 -16.12
N PRO A 151 -7.74 7.09 -17.29
CA PRO A 151 -8.82 6.12 -17.43
C PRO A 151 -8.37 4.65 -17.35
N ARG A 152 -7.07 4.34 -17.31
CA ARG A 152 -6.54 2.97 -17.18
C ARG A 152 -6.54 2.46 -15.75
N ARG A 153 -6.52 3.37 -14.76
CA ARG A 153 -6.72 3.03 -13.36
C ARG A 153 -8.24 3.03 -13.10
N ALA A 154 -8.88 1.90 -13.41
CA ALA A 154 -10.33 1.77 -13.34
C ALA A 154 -10.80 1.66 -11.88
N TRP A 155 -10.94 2.80 -11.21
CA TRP A 155 -11.51 2.87 -9.86
C TRP A 155 -13.04 2.84 -9.94
N LEU A 156 -13.68 1.90 -9.26
CA LEU A 156 -15.12 2.00 -8.99
C LEU A 156 -15.31 2.83 -7.73
N GLN A 157 -15.37 4.16 -7.90
CA GLN A 157 -15.74 5.05 -6.81
C GLN A 157 -17.22 4.82 -6.47
N VAL A 158 -17.46 4.42 -5.23
CA VAL A 158 -18.81 4.24 -4.71
C VAL A 158 -19.14 5.43 -3.85
N CYS A 159 -19.89 6.36 -4.43
CA CYS A 159 -20.49 7.47 -3.69
C CYS A 159 -21.78 6.98 -3.04
N TRP A 160 -21.84 7.01 -1.71
CA TRP A 160 -23.06 6.72 -0.96
C TRP A 160 -23.79 8.03 -0.61
N SER A 161 -25.08 8.10 -0.92
CA SER A 161 -25.93 9.23 -0.53
C SER A 161 -26.39 9.10 0.93
N THR A 162 -25.96 10.06 1.76
CA THR A 162 -26.32 10.16 3.18
C THR A 162 -27.79 10.49 3.42
N ASP A 163 -28.48 11.10 2.44
CA ASP A 163 -29.85 11.60 2.63
C ASP A 163 -30.91 10.50 2.68
N ARG A 164 -30.57 9.27 2.30
CA ARG A 164 -31.52 8.13 2.27
C ARG A 164 -30.95 6.81 2.77
N GLY A 165 -29.68 6.77 3.18
CA GLY A 165 -29.02 5.52 3.54
C GLY A 165 -29.04 4.49 2.40
N SER A 166 -29.06 4.94 1.14
CA SER A 166 -29.20 4.08 -0.04
C SER A 166 -28.09 4.34 -1.06
N LEU A 167 -27.56 3.28 -1.65
CA LEU A 167 -26.74 3.38 -2.86
C LEU A 167 -27.56 4.03 -3.99
N PRO A 168 -26.94 4.73 -4.96
CA PRO A 168 -27.65 5.22 -6.15
C PRO A 168 -28.44 4.08 -6.81
N HIS A 169 -29.63 4.37 -7.37
CA HIS A 169 -30.47 3.34 -8.01
C HIS A 169 -29.77 2.59 -9.15
N ASP A 170 -28.73 3.18 -9.75
CA ASP A 170 -27.85 2.60 -10.77
C ASP A 170 -26.47 2.23 -10.22
N CYS A 171 -26.44 1.67 -9.01
CA CYS A 171 -25.22 1.27 -8.34
C CYS A 171 -24.51 0.13 -9.11
N ALA A 172 -23.27 0.36 -9.50
CA ALA A 172 -22.45 -0.57 -10.28
C ALA A 172 -22.21 -1.93 -9.60
N TYR A 173 -22.44 -2.05 -8.28
CA TYR A 173 -22.35 -3.32 -7.55
C TYR A 173 -23.34 -4.36 -8.05
N GLN A 174 -24.50 -3.93 -8.55
CA GLN A 174 -25.56 -4.85 -8.94
C GLN A 174 -25.16 -5.76 -10.12
N ARG A 175 -24.03 -5.47 -10.79
CA ARG A 175 -23.59 -6.17 -12.00
C ARG A 175 -22.20 -6.82 -11.90
N ARG A 176 -21.47 -6.69 -10.79
CA ARG A 176 -20.02 -7.01 -10.75
C ARG A 176 -19.60 -7.76 -9.49
N SER A 177 -19.87 -9.07 -9.50
CA SER A 177 -19.73 -10.01 -8.37
C SER A 177 -18.31 -10.41 -7.99
N ASP A 178 -17.35 -9.93 -8.75
CA ASP A 178 -15.97 -10.37 -8.80
C ASP A 178 -15.00 -9.19 -8.60
N GLN A 179 -15.49 -8.02 -8.18
CA GLN A 179 -14.71 -6.79 -8.12
C GLN A 179 -14.54 -6.24 -6.72
N LEU A 180 -13.35 -5.67 -6.50
CA LEU A 180 -13.00 -4.88 -5.34
C LEU A 180 -13.81 -3.58 -5.36
N VAL A 181 -14.43 -3.29 -4.24
CA VAL A 181 -15.27 -2.12 -4.03
C VAL A 181 -14.44 -1.03 -3.37
N GLN A 182 -14.42 0.21 -3.86
CA GLN A 182 -13.85 1.34 -3.12
C GLN A 182 -14.97 2.29 -2.69
N ALA A 183 -15.24 2.38 -1.39
CA ALA A 183 -16.20 3.37 -0.88
C ALA A 183 -15.47 4.64 -0.43
N VAL A 184 -15.84 5.78 -1.04
CA VAL A 184 -15.35 7.11 -0.67
C VAL A 184 -16.56 8.00 -0.39
N ASN A 185 -16.74 8.42 0.86
CA ASN A 185 -17.85 9.29 1.26
C ASN A 185 -17.44 10.77 1.21
N ASP A 186 -17.62 11.40 0.07
CA ASP A 186 -17.27 12.82 -0.12
C ASP A 186 -18.14 13.81 0.67
N SER A 187 -19.02 13.40 1.58
CA SER A 187 -19.72 14.37 2.42
C SER A 187 -18.73 15.11 3.34
N ARG A 188 -19.03 16.38 3.63
CA ARG A 188 -18.15 17.24 4.45
C ARG A 188 -17.92 16.68 5.85
N LEU A 189 -18.94 16.03 6.43
CA LEU A 189 -18.87 15.43 7.77
C LEU A 189 -17.94 14.20 7.77
N TRP A 190 -18.07 13.33 6.78
CA TRP A 190 -17.23 12.15 6.66
C TRP A 190 -15.79 12.51 6.28
N ARG A 191 -15.59 13.45 5.35
CA ARG A 191 -14.26 14.01 5.05
C ARG A 191 -13.60 14.58 6.31
N ALA A 192 -14.31 15.41 7.07
CA ALA A 192 -13.76 15.97 8.31
C ALA A 192 -13.40 14.89 9.35
N TRP A 193 -14.20 13.82 9.40
CA TRP A 193 -13.98 12.71 10.32
C TRP A 193 -12.64 11.99 10.08
N TRP A 194 -12.35 11.50 8.86
CA TRP A 194 -11.06 10.84 8.63
C TRP A 194 -9.89 11.83 8.47
N GLN A 195 -10.13 13.04 7.96
CA GLN A 195 -9.08 14.08 7.87
C GLN A 195 -8.57 14.51 9.24
N SER A 196 -9.36 14.33 10.31
CA SER A 196 -8.89 14.57 11.69
C SER A 196 -7.70 13.67 12.08
N SER A 197 -7.55 12.53 11.41
CA SER A 197 -6.39 11.64 11.54
C SER A 197 -5.19 12.05 10.67
N GLY A 198 -5.28 13.15 9.92
CA GLY A 198 -4.23 13.56 8.97
C GLY A 198 -4.24 12.76 7.65
N LEU A 199 -5.27 11.94 7.42
CA LEU A 199 -5.45 11.20 6.18
C LEU A 199 -6.06 12.11 5.10
N GLN A 200 -5.58 11.97 3.87
CA GLN A 200 -6.19 12.57 2.70
C GLN A 200 -7.35 11.71 2.18
N GLU A 201 -7.22 10.39 2.30
CA GLU A 201 -8.20 9.41 1.83
C GLU A 201 -8.42 8.30 2.87
N ALA A 202 -9.64 7.76 2.89
CA ALA A 202 -9.97 6.54 3.63
C ALA A 202 -10.69 5.62 2.64
N MET A 203 -10.07 4.48 2.36
CA MET A 203 -10.54 3.50 1.41
C MET A 203 -11.07 2.28 2.14
N LEU A 204 -12.20 1.79 1.65
CA LEU A 204 -12.83 0.59 2.18
C LEU A 204 -13.04 -0.37 1.01
N PHE A 205 -12.41 -1.53 1.13
CA PHE A 205 -12.36 -2.62 0.18
C PHE A 205 -13.12 -3.84 0.68
N GLY A 206 -14.04 -4.34 -0.14
CA GLY A 206 -14.80 -5.56 0.17
C GLY A 206 -14.89 -6.49 -1.04
N HIS A 207 -14.93 -7.79 -0.78
CA HIS A 207 -15.05 -8.83 -1.81
C HIS A 207 -16.45 -9.45 -1.83
N LEU A 208 -17.20 -9.24 -2.91
CA LEU A 208 -18.61 -9.63 -3.07
C LEU A 208 -18.85 -11.11 -3.46
N GLY A 209 -17.90 -12.01 -3.17
CA GLY A 209 -17.98 -13.43 -3.52
C GLY A 209 -17.68 -14.38 -2.35
N PRO A 210 -18.08 -15.66 -2.46
CA PRO A 210 -17.86 -16.64 -1.39
C PRO A 210 -16.36 -16.90 -1.20
N GLY A 211 -15.88 -16.69 0.01
CA GLY A 211 -14.50 -16.97 0.41
C GLY A 211 -14.22 -16.40 1.80
N SER A 212 -13.34 -17.07 2.56
CA SER A 212 -12.78 -16.52 3.79
C SER A 212 -11.76 -15.45 3.42
N TYR A 213 -12.20 -14.21 3.21
CA TYR A 213 -11.27 -13.10 3.10
C TYR A 213 -10.74 -12.78 4.50
N THR A 214 -9.42 -12.72 4.64
CA THR A 214 -8.78 -12.32 5.90
C THR A 214 -9.08 -10.85 6.12
N GLU A 215 -9.80 -10.52 7.19
CA GLU A 215 -10.04 -9.13 7.56
C GLU A 215 -8.69 -8.45 7.80
N GLN A 216 -8.43 -7.36 7.08
CA GLN A 216 -7.15 -6.68 7.13
C GLN A 216 -7.37 -5.17 7.06
N THR A 217 -6.90 -4.45 8.07
CA THR A 217 -6.90 -2.98 8.05
C THR A 217 -5.46 -2.51 8.04
N SER A 218 -5.15 -1.51 7.23
CA SER A 218 -3.82 -0.93 7.16
C SER A 218 -3.88 0.59 7.00
N ARG A 219 -2.91 1.28 7.59
CA ARG A 219 -2.78 2.73 7.51
C ARG A 219 -1.55 3.12 6.68
N GLY A 220 -1.82 3.79 5.57
CA GLY A 220 -0.86 4.48 4.72
C GLY A 220 -0.39 5.82 5.30
N ARG A 221 0.43 6.57 4.55
CA ARG A 221 0.84 7.94 4.95
C ARG A 221 -0.33 8.89 4.86
N THR A 222 -1.02 8.79 3.73
CA THR A 222 -2.08 9.70 3.33
C THR A 222 -3.39 8.97 3.13
N THR A 223 -3.36 7.65 3.05
CA THR A 223 -4.55 6.83 2.93
C THR A 223 -4.67 5.84 4.09
N ALA A 224 -5.83 5.24 4.25
CA ALA A 224 -5.99 4.06 5.07
C ALA A 224 -6.92 3.11 4.32
N GLU A 225 -6.68 1.82 4.44
CA GLU A 225 -7.40 0.78 3.75
C GLU A 225 -7.99 -0.18 4.77
N ALA A 226 -9.26 -0.52 4.61
CA ALA A 226 -9.87 -1.64 5.31
C ALA A 226 -10.36 -2.66 4.29
N TRP A 227 -9.94 -3.90 4.46
CA TRP A 227 -10.30 -5.06 3.66
C TRP A 227 -11.13 -6.01 4.51
N PHE A 228 -12.32 -6.37 4.06
CA PHE A 228 -13.22 -7.21 4.84
C PHE A 228 -14.03 -8.15 3.95
N GLY A 229 -14.28 -9.34 4.49
CA GLY A 229 -15.23 -10.28 3.91
C GLY A 229 -16.64 -9.82 4.22
N PHE A 230 -17.48 -9.70 3.20
CA PHE A 230 -18.92 -9.68 3.42
C PHE A 230 -19.28 -11.11 3.86
N GLU A 231 -19.62 -11.33 5.14
CA GLU A 231 -19.87 -12.67 5.74
C GLU A 231 -21.12 -13.38 5.17
N HIS A 232 -21.48 -13.10 3.92
CA HIS A 232 -22.70 -13.49 3.26
C HIS A 232 -22.32 -14.19 1.95
N THR A 233 -22.83 -15.40 1.74
CA THR A 233 -22.78 -16.07 0.43
C THR A 233 -23.67 -15.29 -0.53
N HIS A 234 -23.12 -14.28 -1.19
CA HIS A 234 -23.92 -13.50 -2.11
C HIS A 234 -24.20 -14.31 -3.38
N ASP A 235 -25.46 -14.68 -3.57
CA ASP A 235 -26.06 -14.54 -4.89
C ASP A 235 -26.41 -13.05 -5.01
N LEU A 236 -25.60 -12.28 -5.74
CA LEU A 236 -25.72 -10.81 -5.78
C LEU A 236 -27.00 -10.31 -6.43
N GLY A 237 -27.78 -11.19 -7.07
CA GLY A 237 -29.15 -10.90 -7.45
C GLY A 237 -30.11 -10.73 -6.26
N ALA A 238 -29.72 -11.19 -5.07
CA ALA A 238 -30.55 -11.24 -3.86
C ALA A 238 -30.03 -10.34 -2.70
N ALA A 239 -28.84 -9.77 -2.81
CA ALA A 239 -28.32 -8.85 -1.80
C ALA A 239 -29.18 -7.58 -1.76
N THR A 240 -29.78 -7.30 -0.61
CA THR A 240 -30.57 -6.09 -0.43
C THR A 240 -29.64 -4.90 -0.20
N PRO A 241 -29.99 -3.68 -0.66
CA PRO A 241 -29.23 -2.47 -0.35
C PRO A 241 -28.94 -2.27 1.15
N GLY A 242 -29.83 -2.77 2.02
CA GLY A 242 -29.65 -2.71 3.47
C GLY A 242 -28.51 -3.59 4.00
N GLN A 243 -28.23 -4.73 3.36
CA GLN A 243 -27.11 -5.60 3.73
C GLN A 243 -25.77 -4.95 3.38
N VAL A 244 -25.63 -4.44 2.15
CA VAL A 244 -24.40 -3.72 1.73
C VAL A 244 -24.12 -2.53 2.65
N VAL A 245 -25.15 -1.79 3.06
CA VAL A 245 -25.02 -0.68 4.01
C VAL A 245 -24.56 -1.15 5.40
N ALA A 246 -25.08 -2.27 5.91
CA ALA A 246 -24.65 -2.84 7.18
C ALA A 246 -23.19 -3.30 7.13
N ASP A 247 -22.79 -3.87 6.01
CA ASP A 247 -21.43 -4.33 5.81
C ASP A 247 -20.44 -3.17 5.69
N LEU A 248 -20.76 -2.15 4.89
CA LEU A 248 -19.98 -0.92 4.80
C LEU A 248 -19.83 -0.25 6.17
N ARG A 249 -20.89 -0.24 6.98
CA ARG A 249 -20.84 0.27 8.36
C ARG A 249 -19.86 -0.53 9.22
N THR A 250 -19.88 -1.85 9.12
CA THR A 250 -18.97 -2.72 9.87
C THR A 250 -17.52 -2.46 9.47
N GLY A 251 -17.23 -2.41 8.17
CA GLY A 251 -15.90 -2.09 7.65
C GLY A 251 -15.40 -0.70 8.08
N LEU A 252 -16.25 0.33 7.97
CA LEU A 252 -15.93 1.68 8.43
C LEU A 252 -15.71 1.75 9.95
N SER A 253 -16.51 1.05 10.74
CA SER A 253 -16.34 1.03 12.21
C SER A 253 -15.01 0.40 12.61
N ARG A 254 -14.59 -0.67 11.94
CA ARG A 254 -13.29 -1.30 12.18
C ARG A 254 -12.14 -0.38 11.78
N LEU A 255 -12.26 0.30 10.64
CA LEU A 255 -11.30 1.31 10.22
C LEU A 255 -11.23 2.45 11.26
N ALA A 256 -12.37 2.88 11.80
CA ALA A 256 -12.44 3.87 12.87
C ALA A 256 -11.64 3.44 14.10
N ASP A 257 -11.89 2.21 14.57
CA ASP A 257 -11.23 1.64 15.75
C ASP A 257 -9.72 1.51 15.54
N HIS A 258 -9.29 1.00 14.38
CA HIS A 258 -7.87 0.87 14.01
C HIS A 258 -7.15 2.22 14.00
N LEU A 259 -7.78 3.22 13.38
CA LEU A 259 -7.23 4.57 13.27
C LEU A 259 -7.43 5.41 14.54
N ARG A 260 -8.12 4.89 15.56
CA ARG A 260 -8.52 5.61 16.79
C ARG A 260 -9.30 6.89 16.50
N LEU A 261 -10.17 6.84 15.51
CA LEU A 261 -11.09 7.91 15.16
C LEU A 261 -12.28 7.93 16.11
N ASP A 262 -12.98 9.06 16.16
CA ASP A 262 -14.29 9.14 16.82
C ASP A 262 -15.27 8.14 16.18
N PRO A 263 -16.34 7.73 16.89
CA PRO A 263 -17.39 6.90 16.31
C PRO A 263 -17.91 7.46 14.98
N LEU A 264 -18.30 6.57 14.08
CA LEU A 264 -18.76 6.93 12.74
C LEU A 264 -19.81 8.06 12.79
N PRO A 265 -19.69 9.09 11.92
CA PRO A 265 -20.76 10.06 11.74
C PRO A 265 -22.07 9.33 11.45
N GLY A 266 -23.17 9.78 12.06
CA GLY A 266 -24.47 9.14 11.87
C GLY A 266 -24.81 9.00 10.37
N PHE A 267 -25.30 7.82 9.97
CA PHE A 267 -25.73 7.52 8.59
C PHE A 267 -27.04 8.23 8.19
N GLY A 268 -27.37 9.32 8.87
CA GLY A 268 -28.63 10.04 8.81
C GLY A 268 -29.32 10.09 10.18
N GLU A 269 -29.05 11.15 10.94
CA GLU A 269 -30.18 11.95 11.43
C GLU A 269 -30.12 13.22 10.59
N SER A 270 -31.01 13.31 9.60
CA SER A 270 -31.37 14.60 9.04
C SER A 270 -31.89 15.44 10.21
N THR A 271 -31.06 16.36 10.71
CA THR A 271 -31.54 17.43 11.58
C THR A 271 -32.64 18.16 10.78
N PRO A 272 -33.86 18.28 11.31
CA PRO A 272 -34.99 18.89 10.60
C PRO A 272 -34.74 20.34 10.18
#